data_AF-A0A640SU13-F1
#
_entry.id   AF-A0A640SU13-F1
#
_cell.length_a   1.000
_cell.length_b   1.000
_cell.length_c   1.000
_cell.angle_alpha   90.00
_cell.angle_beta   90.00
_cell.angle_gamma   90.00
#
_symmetry.space_group_name_H-M   'P 1'
#
loop_
_entity.id
_entity.type
_entity.pdbx_description
1 polymer ?
#
loop_
_entity_poly.entity_id
_entity_poly.type
_entity_poly.pdbx_seq_one_letter_code
_entity_poly.pdbx_strand_id
1 'polypeptide(L)' 'MRTGSKGAPVRYEAIDAGLERVAVKAQELGASVHMPRIGCGLAGGKWSRAEPLIGERLTRCGIPVTVYDR' A
#
# COMPACT_ATOMS: atom_id res chain seq x y z
N MET A 1 3.95 26.28 -9.09
CA MET A 1 3.94 24.84 -8.75
C MET A 1 5.20 24.54 -7.94
N ARG A 2 5.11 24.39 -6.62
CA ARG A 2 6.27 24.19 -5.74
C ARG A 2 6.58 22.70 -5.65
N THR A 3 7.73 22.28 -6.18
CA THR A 3 8.32 20.95 -5.96
C THR A 3 8.86 20.88 -4.54
N GLY A 4 7.99 20.49 -3.60
CA GLY A 4 8.33 20.38 -2.18
C GLY A 4 9.25 19.19 -1.92
N SER A 5 10.49 19.53 -1.58
CA SER A 5 11.62 18.71 -1.09
C SER A 5 12.04 17.51 -1.94
N LYS A 6 13.35 17.24 -1.94
CA LYS A 6 13.99 16.08 -2.55
C LYS A 6 13.60 14.79 -1.79
N GLY A 7 12.31 14.51 -1.63
CA GLY A 7 11.80 13.30 -0.99
C GLY A 7 12.23 12.09 -1.81
N ALA A 8 12.81 11.09 -1.16
CA ALA A 8 13.26 9.88 -1.84
C ALA A 8 12.10 9.29 -2.67
N PRO A 9 12.35 8.85 -3.92
CA PRO A 9 11.30 8.26 -4.74
C PRO A 9 10.62 7.10 -4.01
N VAL A 10 9.34 6.89 -4.28
CA VAL A 10 8.61 5.73 -3.72
C VAL A 10 9.41 4.45 -3.93
N ARG A 11 9.67 3.72 -2.84
CA ARG A 11 10.35 2.42 -2.82
C ARG A 11 9.29 1.33 -2.74
N TYR A 12 9.00 0.69 -3.87
CA TYR A 12 7.93 -0.32 -3.95
C TYR A 12 8.30 -1.58 -3.17
N GLU A 13 9.58 -1.88 -3.08
CA GLU A 13 10.14 -3.00 -2.32
C GLU A 13 9.88 -2.80 -0.81
N ALA A 14 9.98 -1.56 -0.33
CA ALA A 14 9.67 -1.22 1.06
C ALA A 14 8.16 -1.26 1.32
N ILE A 15 7.33 -0.85 0.35
CA ILE A 15 5.88 -0.99 0.42
C ILE A 15 5.49 -2.46 0.50
N ASP A 16 6.07 -3.30 -0.37
CA ASP A 16 5.81 -4.74 -0.40
C ASP A 16 6.14 -5.41 0.94
N ALA A 17 7.34 -5.16 1.48
CA ALA A 17 7.75 -5.66 2.79
C ALA A 17 6.85 -5.12 3.94
N GLY A 18 6.34 -3.89 3.79
CA GLY A 18 5.36 -3.32 4.73
C GLY A 18 4.01 -4.04 4.67
N LEU A 19 3.51 -4.30 3.46
CA LEU A 19 2.26 -5.01 3.22
C LEU A 19 2.32 -6.47 3.71
N GLU A 20 3.46 -7.14 3.56
CA GLU A 20 3.67 -8.48 4.11
C GLU A 20 3.50 -8.49 5.64
N ARG A 21 4.07 -7.53 6.36
CA ARG A 21 3.91 -7.44 7.82
C ARG A 21 2.46 -7.15 8.22
N VAL A 22 1.78 -6.29 7.45
CA VAL A 22 0.35 -6.03 7.66
C VAL A 22 -0.47 -7.31 7.44
N ALA A 23 -0.14 -8.09 6.42
CA ALA A 23 -0.82 -9.35 6.11
C ALA A 23 -0.72 -10.35 7.27
N VAL A 24 0.49 -10.55 7.79
CA VAL A 24 0.74 -11.42 8.95
C VAL A 24 -0.12 -10.96 10.12
N LYS A 25 -0.11 -9.66 10.44
CA LYS A 25 -0.86 -9.17 11.58
C LYS A 25 -2.37 -9.25 11.40
N ALA A 26 -2.87 -8.98 10.20
CA ALA A 26 -4.29 -9.08 9.88
C ALA A 26 -4.80 -10.52 9.98
N GLN A 27 -4.00 -11.50 9.54
CA GLN A 27 -4.34 -12.92 9.69
C GLN A 27 -4.39 -13.35 11.16
N GLU A 28 -3.38 -12.98 11.96
CA GLU A 28 -3.36 -13.28 13.40
C GLU A 28 -4.61 -12.75 14.11
N LEU A 29 -5.11 -11.59 13.69
CA LEU A 29 -6.25 -10.92 14.30
C LEU A 29 -7.60 -11.31 13.67
N GLY A 30 -7.61 -12.03 12.54
CA GLY A 30 -8.81 -12.24 11.73
C GLY A 30 -9.44 -10.92 11.25
N ALA A 31 -8.61 -9.90 10.99
CA ALA A 31 -9.05 -8.53 10.73
C ALA A 31 -9.12 -8.18 9.24
N SER A 32 -9.95 -7.19 8.90
CA SER A 32 -9.90 -6.51 7.60
C SER A 32 -8.88 -5.37 7.61
N VAL A 33 -8.42 -4.97 6.42
CA VAL A 33 -7.52 -3.83 6.23
C VAL A 33 -8.27 -2.69 5.54
N HIS A 34 -8.14 -1.49 6.09
CA HIS A 34 -8.72 -0.27 5.54
C HIS A 34 -7.59 0.75 5.32
N MET A 35 -7.49 1.31 4.12
CA MET A 35 -6.36 2.16 3.76
C MET A 35 -6.74 3.25 2.75
N PRO A 36 -6.05 4.40 2.71
CA PRO A 36 -6.18 5.35 1.61
C PRO A 36 -5.55 4.82 0.33
N ARG A 37 -5.87 5.43 -0.82
CA ARG A 37 -5.16 5.18 -2.08
C ARG A 37 -3.69 5.61 -1.95
N ILE A 38 -2.80 4.65 -1.67
CA ILE A 38 -1.35 4.87 -1.55
C ILE A 38 -0.66 4.93 -2.91
N GLY A 39 0.58 5.40 -2.96
CA GLY A 39 1.31 5.47 -4.23
C GLY A 39 0.72 6.50 -5.21
N CYS A 40 -0.04 7.48 -4.71
CA CYS A 40 -0.53 8.63 -5.47
C CYS A 40 -0.12 9.88 -4.70
N GLY A 41 0.99 10.54 -5.06
CA GLY A 41 1.43 11.71 -4.29
C GLY A 41 2.81 12.26 -4.69
N LEU A 42 3.27 13.22 -3.88
CA LEU A 42 4.45 14.06 -4.09
C LEU A 42 5.77 13.30 -4.36
N ALA A 43 5.85 12.02 -3.98
CA ALA A 43 7.02 11.16 -4.19
C ALA A 43 7.04 10.41 -5.55
N GLY A 44 6.10 10.70 -6.46
CA GLY A 44 6.07 10.13 -7.81
C GLY A 44 5.59 8.66 -7.88
N GLY A 45 4.85 8.22 -6.87
CA GLY A 45 4.21 6.90 -6.88
C GLY A 45 3.18 6.78 -8.02
N LYS A 46 2.92 5.56 -8.47
CA LYS A 46 1.79 5.22 -9.34
C LYS A 46 0.93 4.16 -8.67
N TRP A 47 -0.38 4.41 -8.61
CA TRP A 47 -1.36 3.40 -8.16
C TRP A 47 -1.19 2.07 -8.90
N SER A 48 -0.96 2.12 -10.22
CA SER A 48 -0.76 0.96 -11.07
C SER A 48 0.43 0.06 -10.66
N ARG A 49 1.32 0.53 -9.78
CA ARG A 49 2.39 -0.27 -9.18
C ARG A 49 2.11 -0.69 -7.74
N ALA A 50 1.29 0.06 -7.00
CA ALA A 50 0.93 -0.27 -5.61
C ALA A 50 -0.23 -1.28 -5.55
N GLU A 51 -1.22 -1.16 -6.43
CA GLU A 51 -2.40 -2.04 -6.48
C GLU A 51 -2.05 -3.53 -6.63
N PRO A 52 -1.12 -3.94 -7.52
CA PRO A 52 -0.73 -5.36 -7.62
C PRO A 52 -0.12 -5.88 -6.31
N LEU A 53 0.69 -5.07 -5.62
CA LEU A 53 1.31 -5.47 -4.35
C LEU A 53 0.26 -5.67 -3.26
N ILE A 54 -0.76 -4.81 -3.20
CA ILE A 54 -1.90 -4.96 -2.28
C ILE A 54 -2.65 -6.27 -2.60
N GLY A 55 -2.91 -6.53 -3.89
CA GLY A 55 -3.58 -7.75 -4.32
C GLY A 55 -2.80 -9.02 -3.95
N GLU A 56 -1.49 -9.02 -4.16
CA GLU A 56 -0.60 -10.15 -3.85
C GLU A 56 -0.45 -10.41 -2.36
N ARG A 57 -0.30 -9.36 -1.55
CA ARG A 57 0.02 -9.50 -0.12
C ARG A 57 -1.21 -9.59 0.77
N LEU A 58 -2.32 -8.95 0.41
CA LEU A 58 -3.50 -8.89 1.25
C LEU A 58 -4.66 -9.71 0.66
N THR A 59 -5.11 -9.37 -0.54
CA THR A 59 -6.31 -9.98 -1.13
C THR A 59 -6.12 -11.46 -1.44
N ARG A 60 -4.98 -11.86 -2.01
CA ARG A 60 -4.64 -13.27 -2.27
C ARG A 60 -4.57 -14.11 -1.00
N CYS A 61 -4.25 -13.48 0.12
CA CYS A 61 -4.21 -14.08 1.44
C CYS A 61 -5.59 -14.16 2.13
N GLY A 62 -6.67 -13.81 1.42
CA GLY A 62 -8.04 -13.85 1.93
C GLY A 62 -8.40 -12.70 2.87
N ILE A 63 -7.55 -11.67 2.98
CA ILE A 63 -7.79 -10.52 3.85
C ILE A 63 -8.71 -9.54 3.12
N PRO A 64 -9.88 -9.17 3.69
CA PRO A 64 -10.74 -8.15 3.11
C PRO A 64 -10.03 -6.79 3.15
N VAL A 65 -9.95 -6.12 2.00
CA VAL A 65 -9.31 -4.79 1.87
C VAL A 65 -10.33 -3.77 1.37
N THR A 66 -10.40 -2.61 2.02
CA THR A 66 -11.12 -1.44 1.52
C THR A 66 -10.15 -0.30 1.27
N VAL A 67 -10.13 0.22 0.04
CA VAL A 67 -9.34 1.39 -0.35
C VAL A 67 -10.24 2.61 -0.42
N TYR A 68 -9.87 3.66 0.30
CA TYR A 68 -10.55 4.94 0.24
C TYR A 68 -9.93 5.84 -0.83
N ASP A 69 -10.78 6.34 -1.72
CA ASP A 69 -10.45 7.30 -2.76
C ASP A 69 -11.31 8.54 -2.51
N ARG A 70 -10.72 9.58 -1.90
CA ARG A 70 -11.36 10.87 -1.63
C ARG A 70 -10.52 11.99 -2.19
#